data_AF-A0A6M8VQS4-F1
#
_entry.id   AF-A0A6M8VQS4-F1
#
_cell.length_a   1.000
_cell.length_b   1.000
_cell.length_c   1.000
_cell.angle_alpha   90.00
_cell.angle_beta   90.00
_cell.angle_gamma   90.00
#
_symmetry.space_group_name_H-M   'P 1'
#
loop_
_entity.id
_entity.type
_entity.pdbx_description
1 polymer ?
#
loop_
_entity_poly.entity_id
_entity_poly.type
_entity_poly.pdbx_seq_one_letter_code
_entity_poly.pdbx_strand_id
1 'polypeptide(L)'
;MTQSNLQTDIQTSSDASAAMLHPRVLELLASRICHDLVSPVGAVNNGIELMREMDADMADDALDLIESSIGQAAARLKLFRLAYGAAGSEALAGFQDVKATFEGWVSASRTSVNWNGRTDFSDMPKGFAKVLLNVLVLAEECNPGDSRLDVYIDEDAVAASVHALGKRPALHAGMEECLKMDFAVDSIDARLVHAYVTGAFMKHFGMTLSLRQISETELSFRIEAA
;
A
#
# COMPACT_ATOMS: atom_id res chain seq x y z
N MET A 1 -51.95 41.58 -3.21
CA MET A 1 -51.39 41.60 -1.83
C MET A 1 -51.48 40.17 -1.33
N THR A 2 -50.44 39.41 -1.05
CA THR A 2 -49.00 39.68 -0.92
C THR A 2 -48.30 38.32 -1.06
N GLN A 3 -47.11 38.32 -1.64
CA GLN A 3 -46.23 37.16 -1.81
C GLN A 3 -45.97 36.42 -0.49
N SER A 4 -45.74 35.11 -0.57
CA SER A 4 -44.80 34.43 0.31
C SER A 4 -44.20 33.24 -0.43
N ASN A 5 -42.97 33.45 -0.89
CA ASN A 5 -42.05 32.41 -1.34
C ASN A 5 -41.73 31.50 -0.14
N LEU A 6 -41.84 30.19 -0.32
CA LEU A 6 -41.14 29.21 0.51
C LEU A 6 -40.15 28.46 -0.38
N GLN A 7 -39.04 29.15 -0.57
CA GLN A 7 -37.75 28.59 -0.95
C GLN A 7 -37.38 27.57 0.12
N THR A 8 -37.34 26.29 -0.23
CA THR A 8 -36.82 25.25 0.67
C THR A 8 -35.37 25.03 0.28
N ASP A 9 -34.48 25.69 1.00
CA ASP A 9 -33.05 25.47 0.94
C ASP A 9 -32.77 23.99 1.26
N ILE A 10 -32.24 23.25 0.29
CA ILE A 10 -31.65 21.94 0.56
C ILE A 10 -30.27 22.21 1.15
N GLN A 11 -30.23 22.33 2.48
CA GLN A 11 -29.00 22.22 3.22
C GLN A 11 -28.42 20.84 2.96
N THR A 12 -27.31 20.76 2.22
CA THR A 12 -26.49 19.55 2.18
C THR A 12 -25.88 19.40 3.56
N SER A 13 -26.52 18.55 4.38
CA SER A 13 -26.02 18.15 5.68
C SER A 13 -24.58 17.67 5.55
N SER A 14 -23.72 18.16 6.43
CA SER A 14 -22.34 17.69 6.63
C SER A 14 -22.34 16.29 7.24
N ASP A 15 -22.93 15.31 6.55
CA ASP A 15 -22.80 13.93 6.94
C ASP A 15 -21.43 13.44 6.46
N ALA A 16 -20.44 13.63 7.32
CA ALA A 16 -19.37 12.66 7.47
C ALA A 16 -20.01 11.34 7.93
N SER A 17 -20.82 10.71 7.07
CA SER A 17 -21.30 9.36 7.33
C SER A 17 -20.04 8.52 7.43
N ALA A 18 -19.76 7.98 8.62
CA ALA A 18 -18.69 7.02 8.80
C ALA A 18 -18.95 5.91 7.79
N ALA A 19 -18.21 5.90 6.67
CA ALA A 19 -18.38 4.91 5.63
C ALA A 19 -18.11 3.55 6.29
N MET A 20 -19.16 2.80 6.54
CA MET A 20 -19.05 1.51 7.20
C MET A 20 -18.35 0.58 6.21
N LEU A 21 -17.13 0.15 6.57
CA LEU A 21 -16.40 -0.81 5.77
C LEU A 21 -17.18 -2.14 5.79
N HIS A 22 -17.53 -2.66 4.61
CA HIS A 22 -18.22 -3.94 4.53
C HIS A 22 -17.34 -5.06 5.12
N PRO A 23 -17.88 -6.03 5.88
CA PRO A 23 -17.11 -7.12 6.47
C PRO A 23 -16.24 -7.90 5.47
N ARG A 24 -16.69 -7.99 4.21
CA ARG A 24 -15.95 -8.63 3.12
C ARG A 24 -14.53 -8.07 2.94
N VAL A 25 -14.36 -6.76 3.11
CA VAL A 25 -13.05 -6.11 2.97
C VAL A 25 -12.10 -6.59 4.07
N LEU A 26 -12.60 -6.73 5.30
CA LEU A 26 -11.83 -7.27 6.41
C LEU A 26 -11.42 -8.73 6.15
N GLU A 27 -12.36 -9.57 5.70
CA GLU A 27 -12.07 -10.98 5.36
C GLU A 27 -10.97 -11.12 4.30
N LEU A 28 -11.06 -10.31 3.23
CA LEU A 28 -10.10 -10.34 2.13
C LEU A 28 -8.74 -9.79 2.54
N LEU A 29 -8.72 -8.71 3.33
CA LEU A 29 -7.47 -8.14 3.83
C LEU A 29 -6.78 -9.09 4.81
N ALA A 30 -7.53 -9.73 5.69
CA ALA A 30 -7.02 -10.78 6.58
C ALA A 30 -6.49 -11.97 5.77
N SER A 31 -7.22 -12.40 4.74
CA SER A 31 -6.78 -13.48 3.85
C SER A 31 -5.48 -13.14 3.14
N ARG A 32 -5.33 -11.90 2.64
CA ARG A 32 -4.10 -11.40 2.02
C ARG A 32 -2.92 -11.40 2.99
N ILE A 33 -3.11 -10.85 4.20
CA ILE A 33 -2.07 -10.82 5.23
C ILE A 33 -1.63 -12.25 5.59
N CYS A 34 -2.59 -13.16 5.79
CA CYS A 34 -2.28 -14.56 6.06
C CYS A 34 -1.54 -15.22 4.90
N HIS A 35 -2.02 -15.05 3.66
CA HIS A 35 -1.39 -15.59 2.47
C HIS A 35 0.08 -15.18 2.36
N ASP A 36 0.38 -13.90 2.54
CA ASP A 36 1.73 -13.36 2.39
C ASP A 36 2.68 -13.83 3.49
N LEU A 37 2.16 -14.19 4.67
CA LEU A 37 2.95 -14.67 5.81
C LEU A 37 3.08 -16.19 5.86
N VAL A 38 2.14 -16.96 5.31
CA VAL A 38 2.15 -18.43 5.36
C VAL A 38 3.41 -18.99 4.73
N SER A 39 3.84 -18.45 3.58
CA SER A 39 5.04 -18.93 2.89
C SER A 39 6.34 -18.77 3.71
N PRO A 40 6.73 -17.56 4.16
CA PRO A 40 7.96 -17.41 4.94
C PRO A 40 7.87 -18.12 6.30
N VAL A 41 6.71 -18.18 6.96
CA VAL A 41 6.56 -18.95 8.21
C VAL A 41 6.71 -20.45 7.98
N GLY A 42 6.15 -20.98 6.88
CA GLY A 42 6.32 -22.38 6.49
C GLY A 42 7.78 -22.73 6.20
N ALA A 43 8.51 -21.84 5.50
CA ALA A 43 9.91 -22.03 5.20
C ALA A 43 10.80 -22.09 6.45
N VAL A 44 10.48 -21.32 7.51
CA VAL A 44 11.16 -21.43 8.81
C VAL A 44 10.98 -22.82 9.42
N ASN A 45 9.75 -23.35 9.43
CA ASN A 45 9.50 -24.70 9.97
C ASN A 45 10.26 -25.76 9.18
N ASN A 46 10.25 -25.66 7.85
CA ASN A 46 11.01 -26.58 7.00
C ASN A 46 12.52 -26.52 7.30
N GLY A 47 13.08 -25.32 7.48
CA GLY A 47 14.49 -25.17 7.87
C GLY A 47 14.81 -25.83 9.22
N ILE A 48 13.92 -25.71 10.20
CA ILE A 48 14.07 -26.38 11.51
C ILE A 48 14.01 -27.90 11.38
N GLU A 49 13.15 -28.43 10.52
CA GLU A 49 13.07 -29.87 10.23
C GLU A 49 14.35 -30.37 9.58
N LEU A 50 14.86 -29.65 8.57
CA LEU A 50 16.14 -29.97 7.92
C LEU A 50 17.30 -30.02 8.93
N MET A 51 17.40 -29.03 9.82
CA MET A 51 18.42 -29.02 10.89
C MET A 51 18.36 -30.24 11.82
N ARG A 52 17.20 -30.86 11.99
CA ARG A 52 17.03 -32.04 12.86
C ARG A 52 17.36 -33.34 12.15
N GLU A 53 17.16 -33.39 10.84
CA GLU A 53 17.29 -34.61 10.04
C GLU A 53 18.67 -34.80 9.40
N MET A 54 19.47 -33.73 9.27
CA MET A 54 20.66 -33.71 8.42
C MET A 54 21.98 -33.66 9.20
N ASP A 55 23.02 -34.25 8.60
CA ASP A 55 24.39 -34.20 9.09
C ASP A 55 24.94 -32.76 9.04
N ALA A 56 26.03 -32.50 9.78
CA ALA A 56 26.58 -31.16 10.02
C ALA A 56 26.83 -30.31 8.75
N ASP A 57 27.02 -30.94 7.59
CA ASP A 57 27.35 -30.28 6.32
C ASP A 57 26.19 -29.51 5.69
N MET A 58 24.94 -29.68 6.15
CA MET A 58 23.77 -28.95 5.64
C MET A 58 23.05 -28.11 6.70
N ALA A 59 23.67 -27.97 7.88
CA ALA A 59 23.15 -27.12 8.95
C ALA A 59 23.20 -25.63 8.56
N ASP A 60 24.25 -25.22 7.85
CA ASP A 60 24.44 -23.84 7.41
C ASP A 60 23.37 -23.41 6.39
N ASP A 61 23.08 -24.25 5.38
CA ASP A 61 22.02 -23.99 4.40
C ASP A 61 20.63 -23.86 5.05
N ALA A 62 20.36 -24.69 6.07
CA ALA A 62 19.10 -24.64 6.80
C ALA A 62 19.00 -23.37 7.67
N LEU A 63 20.11 -22.93 8.28
CA LEU A 63 20.18 -21.67 9.02
C LEU A 63 19.98 -20.46 8.10
N ASP A 64 20.62 -20.43 6.93
CA ASP A 64 20.44 -19.37 5.93
C ASP A 64 18.98 -19.28 5.45
N LEU A 65 18.34 -20.43 5.22
CA LEU A 65 16.92 -20.50 4.87
C LEU A 65 16.04 -19.92 5.99
N ILE A 66 16.31 -20.26 7.25
CA ILE A 66 15.58 -19.74 8.41
C ILE A 66 15.76 -18.23 8.51
N GLU A 67 16.99 -17.72 8.44
CA GLU A 67 17.29 -16.29 8.59
C GLU A 67 16.62 -15.47 7.49
N SER A 68 16.76 -15.89 6.22
CA SER A 68 16.09 -15.25 5.09
C SER A 68 14.57 -15.23 5.25
N SER A 69 13.98 -16.34 5.69
CA SER A 69 12.54 -16.47 5.87
C SER A 69 12.01 -15.61 7.03
N ILE A 70 12.74 -15.52 8.15
CA ILE A 70 12.42 -14.62 9.26
C ILE A 70 12.49 -13.16 8.80
N GLY A 71 13.54 -12.77 8.08
CA GLY A 71 13.68 -11.43 7.52
C GLY A 71 12.49 -11.06 6.62
N GLN A 72 12.10 -11.99 5.75
CA GLN A 72 10.93 -11.85 4.87
C GLN A 72 9.60 -11.71 5.62
N ALA A 73 9.38 -12.48 6.69
CA ALA A 73 8.19 -12.36 7.53
C ALA A 73 8.17 -11.03 8.29
N ALA A 74 9.31 -10.62 8.86
CA ALA A 74 9.45 -9.37 9.60
C ALA A 74 9.19 -8.15 8.71
N ALA A 75 9.74 -8.13 7.48
CA ALA A 75 9.51 -7.08 6.51
C ALA A 75 8.02 -6.93 6.16
N ARG A 76 7.31 -8.05 5.92
CA ARG A 76 5.87 -8.07 5.66
C ARG A 76 5.06 -7.55 6.85
N LEU A 77 5.37 -8.01 8.06
CA LEU A 77 4.71 -7.53 9.28
C LEU A 77 4.90 -6.03 9.48
N LYS A 78 6.11 -5.51 9.23
CA LYS A 78 6.40 -4.08 9.31
C LYS A 78 5.57 -3.29 8.29
N LEU A 79 5.48 -3.77 7.04
CA LEU A 79 4.61 -3.18 6.03
C LEU A 79 3.16 -3.17 6.49
N PHE A 80 2.59 -4.30 6.87
CA PHE A 80 1.17 -4.40 7.25
C PHE A 80 0.82 -3.52 8.44
N ARG A 81 1.72 -3.42 9.42
CA ARG A 81 1.57 -2.54 10.58
C ARG A 81 1.44 -1.06 10.19
N LEU A 82 2.19 -0.60 9.18
CA LEU A 82 2.15 0.79 8.71
C LEU A 82 1.07 1.03 7.65
N ALA A 83 0.99 0.18 6.63
CA ALA A 83 0.05 0.33 5.51
C ALA A 83 -1.41 0.13 5.95
N TYR A 84 -1.69 -0.84 6.82
CA TYR A 84 -3.05 -1.18 7.23
C TYR A 84 -3.35 -0.82 8.69
N GLY A 85 -2.38 -1.02 9.59
CA GLY A 85 -2.52 -0.75 11.03
C GLY A 85 -2.54 0.75 11.40
N ALA A 86 -2.92 1.06 12.64
CA ALA A 86 -3.03 2.45 13.13
C ALA A 86 -1.68 3.20 13.10
N ALA A 87 -0.56 2.47 13.24
CA ALA A 87 0.78 3.05 13.33
C ALA A 87 1.15 3.95 12.14
N GLY A 88 0.74 3.62 10.91
CA GLY A 88 1.04 4.48 9.75
C GLY A 88 0.20 5.75 9.65
N SER A 89 -0.84 5.87 10.49
CA SER A 89 -1.65 7.09 10.61
C SER A 89 -1.36 7.88 11.88
N GLU A 90 -0.38 7.46 12.68
CA GLU A 90 0.07 8.20 13.86
C GLU A 90 1.14 9.23 13.47
N ALA A 91 1.28 10.32 14.24
CA ALA A 91 2.23 11.40 13.98
C ALA A 91 3.70 10.98 14.04
N LEU A 92 3.99 9.72 14.40
CA LEU A 92 5.35 9.19 14.50
C LEU A 92 5.84 8.55 13.20
N ALA A 93 4.97 8.21 12.24
CA ALA A 93 5.39 7.57 10.99
C ALA A 93 6.05 8.59 10.06
N GLY A 94 7.38 8.64 10.07
CA GLY A 94 8.17 9.56 9.27
C GLY A 94 8.62 9.00 7.92
N PHE A 95 9.32 9.81 7.14
CA PHE A 95 9.92 9.40 5.87
C PHE A 95 10.80 8.15 5.99
N GLN A 96 11.66 8.10 7.03
CA GLN A 96 12.56 6.97 7.23
C GLN A 96 11.81 5.66 7.54
N ASP A 97 10.66 5.75 8.22
CA ASP A 97 9.82 4.58 8.46
C ASP A 97 9.23 4.04 7.16
N VAL A 98 8.70 4.93 6.32
CA VAL A 98 8.16 4.57 5.00
C VAL A 98 9.26 3.97 4.13
N LYS A 99 10.41 4.65 4.02
CA LYS A 99 11.56 4.21 3.24
C LYS A 99 12.03 2.82 3.66
N ALA A 100 12.42 2.65 4.92
CA ALA A 100 12.95 1.40 5.43
C ALA A 100 11.93 0.25 5.37
N THR A 101 10.64 0.56 5.51
CA THR A 101 9.59 -0.45 5.42
C THR A 101 9.37 -0.91 3.99
N PHE A 102 9.30 0.03 3.05
CA PHE A 102 9.08 -0.32 1.65
C PHE A 102 10.31 -0.99 1.02
N GLU A 103 11.52 -0.53 1.33
CA GLU A 103 12.76 -1.20 0.91
C GLU A 103 12.85 -2.63 1.46
N GLY A 104 12.43 -2.84 2.71
CA GLY A 104 12.30 -4.18 3.29
C GLY A 104 11.27 -5.04 2.54
N TRP A 105 10.12 -4.47 2.17
CA TRP A 105 9.08 -5.16 1.39
C TRP A 105 9.60 -5.66 0.04
N VAL A 106 10.31 -4.81 -0.70
CA VAL A 106 10.83 -5.16 -2.04
C VAL A 106 12.18 -5.87 -2.03
N SER A 107 12.81 -6.06 -0.86
CA SER A 107 14.17 -6.64 -0.74
C SER A 107 14.34 -8.01 -1.40
N ALA A 108 13.29 -8.84 -1.40
CA ALA A 108 13.28 -10.17 -2.02
C ALA A 108 12.74 -10.17 -3.46
N SER A 109 12.43 -8.98 -4.01
CA SER A 109 11.90 -8.80 -5.36
C SER A 109 13.00 -8.37 -6.34
N ARG A 110 12.64 -8.16 -7.61
CA ARG A 110 13.51 -7.58 -8.65
C ARG A 110 13.22 -6.09 -8.88
N THR A 111 12.57 -5.46 -7.91
CA THR A 111 12.20 -4.05 -7.91
C THR A 111 13.26 -3.23 -7.17
N SER A 112 13.81 -2.23 -7.84
CA SER A 112 14.67 -1.20 -7.24
C SER A 112 13.87 0.06 -6.91
N VAL A 113 14.31 0.84 -5.93
CA VAL A 113 13.59 2.06 -5.49
C VAL A 113 14.56 3.23 -5.38
N ASN A 114 14.21 4.35 -6.00
CA ASN A 114 14.93 5.61 -5.88
C ASN A 114 14.05 6.63 -5.15
N TRP A 115 14.60 7.27 -4.13
CA TRP A 115 13.91 8.28 -3.34
C TRP A 115 14.48 9.67 -3.65
N ASN A 116 13.60 10.62 -3.96
CA ASN A 116 13.95 11.98 -4.35
C ASN A 116 13.06 13.00 -3.65
N GLY A 117 13.59 14.22 -3.53
CA GLY A 117 12.91 15.33 -2.87
C GLY A 117 12.98 15.24 -1.35
N ARG A 118 11.90 15.67 -0.71
CA ARG A 118 11.80 15.84 0.75
C ARG A 118 12.02 14.52 1.50
N THR A 119 12.73 14.61 2.63
CA THR A 119 13.04 13.47 3.52
C THR A 119 12.54 13.63 4.96
N ASP A 120 11.68 14.61 5.20
CA ASP A 120 11.02 14.86 6.49
C ASP A 120 9.51 14.98 6.28
N PHE A 121 8.72 14.35 7.16
CA PHE A 121 7.25 14.38 7.13
C PHE A 121 6.65 15.15 8.31
N SER A 122 7.45 15.94 9.03
CA SER A 122 7.01 16.69 10.22
C SER A 122 5.84 17.65 9.96
N ASP A 123 5.69 18.16 8.75
CA ASP A 123 4.62 19.04 8.27
C ASP A 123 3.59 18.33 7.36
N MET A 124 3.77 17.04 7.09
CA MET A 124 2.81 16.25 6.33
C MET A 124 1.57 15.92 7.18
N PRO A 125 0.37 15.91 6.59
CA PRO A 125 -0.84 15.63 7.34
C PRO A 125 -0.91 14.17 7.79
N LYS A 126 -1.75 13.95 8.80
CA LYS A 126 -2.06 12.61 9.31
C LYS A 126 -2.46 11.67 8.17
N GLY A 127 -1.82 10.51 8.11
CA GLY A 127 -2.13 9.47 7.13
C GLY A 127 -1.38 9.58 5.80
N PHE A 128 -0.61 10.65 5.56
CA PHE A 128 0.22 10.79 4.36
C PHE A 128 1.18 9.60 4.19
N ALA A 129 1.95 9.28 5.23
CA ALA A 129 2.87 8.14 5.24
C ALA A 129 2.18 6.82 4.89
N LYS A 130 0.99 6.58 5.46
CA LYS A 130 0.16 5.41 5.17
C LYS A 130 -0.29 5.36 3.71
N VAL A 131 -0.85 6.44 3.18
CA VAL A 131 -1.32 6.48 1.79
C VAL A 131 -0.17 6.31 0.82
N LEU A 132 0.96 7.00 1.05
CA LEU A 132 2.18 6.83 0.26
C LEU A 132 2.62 5.35 0.26
N LEU A 133 2.68 4.71 1.42
CA LEU A 133 3.06 3.30 1.51
C LEU A 133 2.10 2.36 0.77
N ASN A 134 0.79 2.63 0.83
CA ASN A 134 -0.21 1.85 0.07
C ASN A 134 -0.03 2.02 -1.45
N VAL A 135 0.22 3.25 -1.91
CA VAL A 135 0.46 3.56 -3.33
C VAL A 135 1.77 2.96 -3.82
N LEU A 136 2.82 2.92 -2.99
CA LEU A 136 4.07 2.23 -3.33
C LEU A 136 3.86 0.73 -3.56
N VAL A 137 3.05 0.07 -2.71
CA VAL A 137 2.68 -1.34 -2.91
C VAL A 137 1.86 -1.51 -4.19
N LEU A 138 0.91 -0.62 -4.50
CA LEU A 138 0.18 -0.67 -5.77
C LEU A 138 1.10 -0.51 -6.99
N ALA A 139 2.04 0.44 -6.92
CA ALA A 139 2.98 0.69 -8.00
C ALA A 139 3.89 -0.52 -8.27
N GLU A 140 4.28 -1.25 -7.23
CA GLU A 140 5.04 -2.49 -7.33
C GLU A 140 4.21 -3.63 -7.96
N GLU A 141 2.96 -3.83 -7.51
CA GLU A 141 2.04 -4.83 -8.07
C GLU A 141 1.68 -4.60 -9.54
N CYS A 142 1.70 -3.34 -9.95
CA CYS A 142 1.45 -2.93 -11.33
C CYS A 142 2.71 -3.06 -12.21
N ASN A 143 3.88 -3.37 -11.65
CA ASN A 143 5.17 -3.32 -12.36
C ASN A 143 6.00 -4.60 -12.18
N PRO A 144 5.52 -5.75 -12.70
CA PRO A 144 6.15 -7.04 -12.46
C PRO A 144 7.49 -7.21 -13.20
N GLY A 145 8.38 -7.98 -12.60
CA GLY A 145 9.65 -8.37 -13.19
C GLY A 145 10.81 -7.46 -12.77
N ASP A 146 11.79 -7.30 -13.65
CA ASP A 146 12.90 -6.36 -13.42
C ASP A 146 12.37 -4.94 -13.57
N SER A 147 12.32 -4.21 -12.46
CA SER A 147 11.55 -2.97 -12.36
C SER A 147 12.22 -1.92 -11.47
N ARG A 148 11.78 -0.67 -11.62
CA ARG A 148 12.24 0.46 -10.82
C ARG A 148 11.08 1.35 -10.44
N LEU A 149 11.06 1.80 -9.19
CA LEU A 149 10.16 2.83 -8.71
C LEU A 149 10.95 4.10 -8.40
N ASP A 150 10.67 5.18 -9.13
CA ASP A 150 11.21 6.51 -8.81
C ASP A 150 10.17 7.28 -8.01
N VAL A 151 10.47 7.56 -6.74
CA VAL A 151 9.60 8.25 -5.78
C VAL A 151 10.08 9.69 -5.64
N TYR A 152 9.16 10.64 -5.81
CA TYR A 152 9.40 12.07 -5.62
C TYR A 152 8.43 12.59 -4.57
N ILE A 153 8.96 13.12 -3.49
CA ILE A 153 8.16 13.79 -2.45
C ILE A 153 8.34 15.29 -2.64
N ASP A 154 7.22 16.00 -2.80
CA ASP A 154 7.23 17.43 -3.07
C ASP A 154 7.83 18.20 -1.88
N GLU A 155 8.62 19.23 -2.18
CA GLU A 155 9.32 20.02 -1.17
C GLU A 155 8.42 21.08 -0.53
N ASP A 156 7.38 21.52 -1.25
CA ASP A 156 6.57 22.69 -0.90
C ASP A 156 5.07 22.36 -0.76
N ALA A 157 4.65 21.17 -1.17
CA ALA A 157 3.26 20.74 -1.14
C ALA A 157 3.07 19.38 -0.46
N VAL A 158 1.84 19.13 0.00
CA VAL A 158 1.39 17.78 0.39
C VAL A 158 1.13 16.97 -0.86
N ALA A 159 2.21 16.53 -1.50
CA ALA A 159 2.16 15.76 -2.71
C ALA A 159 3.33 14.78 -2.83
N ALA A 160 3.10 13.68 -3.52
CA ALA A 160 4.15 12.75 -3.93
C ALA A 160 3.80 12.13 -5.28
N SER A 161 4.80 11.86 -6.11
CA SER A 161 4.65 11.03 -7.29
C SER A 161 5.50 9.77 -7.20
N VAL A 162 4.94 8.66 -7.68
CA VAL A 162 5.62 7.37 -7.83
C VAL A 162 5.56 7.02 -9.31
N HIS A 163 6.73 6.89 -9.92
CA HIS A 163 6.89 6.48 -11.31
C HIS A 163 7.31 5.02 -11.32
N ALA A 164 6.44 4.15 -11.82
CA ALA A 164 6.74 2.75 -12.04
C ALA A 164 7.33 2.57 -13.44
N LEU A 165 8.63 2.26 -13.50
CA LEU A 165 9.36 2.01 -14.74
C LEU A 165 9.64 0.52 -14.89
N GLY A 166 9.29 -0.05 -16.04
CA GLY A 166 9.49 -1.47 -16.30
C GLY A 166 9.09 -1.86 -17.71
N LYS A 167 8.97 -3.16 -17.96
CA LYS A 167 8.69 -3.66 -19.31
C LYS A 167 7.30 -3.26 -19.82
N ARG A 168 6.29 -3.34 -18.95
CA ARG A 168 4.89 -2.99 -19.25
C ARG A 168 4.09 -2.78 -17.95
N PRO A 169 4.36 -1.69 -17.20
CA PRO A 169 3.57 -1.38 -16.02
C PRO A 169 2.13 -1.03 -16.42
N ALA A 170 1.15 -1.62 -15.73
CA ALA A 170 -0.27 -1.43 -16.01
C ALA A 170 -1.15 -1.71 -14.79
N LEU A 171 -2.28 -1.02 -14.70
CA LEU A 171 -3.32 -1.32 -13.71
C LEU A 171 -4.01 -2.63 -14.05
N HIS A 172 -4.30 -3.43 -13.02
CA HIS A 172 -5.17 -4.59 -13.17
C HIS A 172 -6.63 -4.15 -13.30
N ALA A 173 -7.43 -4.92 -14.03
CA ALA A 173 -8.85 -4.63 -14.23
C ALA A 173 -9.59 -4.49 -12.88
N GLY A 174 -10.37 -3.43 -12.70
CA GLY A 174 -11.12 -3.14 -11.47
C GLY A 174 -10.37 -2.29 -10.43
N MET A 175 -9.05 -2.09 -10.58
CA MET A 175 -8.27 -1.31 -9.62
C MET A 175 -8.66 0.17 -9.62
N GLU A 176 -8.89 0.76 -10.79
CA GLU A 176 -9.22 2.18 -10.92
C GLU A 176 -10.56 2.50 -10.24
N GLU A 177 -11.55 1.65 -10.44
CA GLU A 177 -12.88 1.76 -9.82
C GLU A 177 -12.78 1.61 -8.30
N CYS A 178 -11.98 0.66 -7.81
CA CYS A 178 -11.72 0.50 -6.38
C CYS A 178 -11.06 1.73 -5.76
N LEU A 179 -10.07 2.33 -6.43
CA LEU A 179 -9.36 3.52 -5.96
C LEU A 179 -10.26 4.75 -5.91
N LYS A 180 -11.22 4.85 -6.84
CA LYS A 180 -12.23 5.92 -6.88
C LYS A 180 -13.36 5.73 -5.86
N MET A 181 -13.38 4.61 -5.13
CA MET A 181 -14.50 4.20 -4.28
C MET A 181 -15.81 4.08 -5.05
N ASP A 182 -15.74 3.74 -6.34
CA ASP A 182 -16.86 3.56 -7.27
C ASP A 182 -16.94 2.08 -7.68
N PHE A 183 -17.02 1.22 -6.67
CA PHE A 183 -17.00 -0.23 -6.87
C PHE A 183 -17.96 -0.92 -5.91
N ALA A 184 -18.74 -1.87 -6.44
CA ALA A 184 -19.63 -2.68 -5.62
C ALA A 184 -18.79 -3.59 -4.72
N VAL A 185 -18.96 -3.48 -3.40
CA VAL A 185 -18.10 -4.20 -2.44
C VAL A 185 -18.20 -5.72 -2.59
N ASP A 186 -19.37 -6.23 -3.00
CA ASP A 186 -19.58 -7.66 -3.26
C ASP A 186 -18.75 -8.20 -4.44
N SER A 187 -18.29 -7.31 -5.32
CA SER A 187 -17.43 -7.64 -6.45
C SER A 187 -15.94 -7.63 -6.09
N ILE A 188 -15.56 -7.23 -4.86
CA ILE A 188 -14.15 -7.17 -4.45
C ILE A 188 -13.65 -8.59 -4.22
N ASP A 189 -12.51 -8.90 -4.83
CA ASP A 189 -11.76 -10.13 -4.63
C ASP A 189 -10.41 -9.86 -3.94
N ALA A 190 -9.62 -10.92 -3.75
CA ALA A 190 -8.33 -10.84 -3.09
C ALA A 190 -7.31 -9.96 -3.83
N ARG A 191 -7.47 -9.74 -5.14
CA ARG A 191 -6.57 -8.88 -5.95
C ARG A 191 -6.95 -7.42 -5.79
N LEU A 192 -8.24 -7.11 -5.67
CA LEU A 192 -8.75 -5.75 -5.62
C LEU A 192 -8.80 -5.15 -4.21
N VAL A 193 -8.76 -5.98 -3.15
CA VAL A 193 -8.88 -5.51 -1.77
C VAL A 193 -7.87 -4.42 -1.39
N HIS A 194 -6.64 -4.49 -1.90
CA HIS A 194 -5.61 -3.49 -1.60
C HIS A 194 -5.87 -2.15 -2.30
N ALA A 195 -6.27 -2.17 -3.57
CA ALA A 195 -6.72 -0.97 -4.27
C ALA A 195 -7.92 -0.30 -3.57
N TYR A 196 -8.88 -1.10 -3.12
CA TYR A 196 -10.05 -0.60 -2.39
C TYR A 196 -9.69 0.02 -1.04
N VAL A 197 -8.87 -0.67 -0.23
CA VAL A 197 -8.41 -0.15 1.07
C VAL A 197 -7.59 1.13 0.87
N THR A 198 -6.79 1.21 -0.20
CA THR A 198 -6.06 2.43 -0.57
C THR A 198 -7.03 3.58 -0.87
N GLY A 199 -8.06 3.34 -1.71
CA GLY A 199 -9.14 4.30 -1.97
C GLY A 199 -9.83 4.78 -0.70
N ALA A 200 -10.12 3.85 0.22
CA ALA A 200 -10.78 4.15 1.48
C ALA A 200 -9.89 5.03 2.39
N PHE A 201 -8.59 4.76 2.46
CA PHE A 201 -7.66 5.61 3.22
C PHE A 201 -7.49 7.00 2.59
N MET A 202 -7.40 7.09 1.27
CA MET A 202 -7.34 8.37 0.57
C MET A 202 -8.58 9.22 0.88
N LYS A 203 -9.78 8.65 0.76
CA LYS A 203 -11.03 9.31 1.13
C LYS A 203 -11.07 9.71 2.61
N HIS A 204 -10.61 8.83 3.51
CA HIS A 204 -10.63 9.09 4.95
C HIS A 204 -9.69 10.22 5.37
N PHE A 205 -8.51 10.31 4.77
CA PHE A 205 -7.49 11.31 5.10
C PHE A 205 -7.53 12.56 4.21
N GLY A 206 -8.49 12.66 3.29
CA GLY A 206 -8.62 13.82 2.40
C GLY A 206 -7.46 13.93 1.39
N MET A 207 -7.10 12.81 0.76
CA MET A 207 -6.12 12.74 -0.32
C MET A 207 -6.78 12.21 -1.60
N THR A 208 -6.19 12.53 -2.73
CA THR A 208 -6.58 12.02 -4.05
C THR A 208 -5.39 11.36 -4.74
N LEU A 209 -5.69 10.53 -5.75
CA LEU A 209 -4.69 9.87 -6.59
C LEU A 209 -5.02 10.08 -8.05
N SER A 210 -4.07 10.65 -8.79
CA SER A 210 -4.09 10.73 -10.24
C SER A 210 -3.21 9.62 -10.83
N LEU A 211 -3.73 8.90 -11.82
CA LEU A 211 -3.04 7.83 -12.52
C LEU A 211 -2.82 8.26 -13.97
N ARG A 212 -1.60 8.04 -14.49
CA ARG A 212 -1.28 8.35 -15.89
C ARG A 212 -0.31 7.35 -16.47
N GLN A 213 -0.70 6.68 -17.54
CA GLN A 213 0.24 5.95 -18.41
C GLN A 213 1.08 6.99 -19.19
N ILE A 214 2.36 7.13 -18.85
CA ILE A 214 3.26 8.10 -19.49
C ILE A 214 3.80 7.53 -20.80
N SER A 215 4.16 6.25 -20.80
CA SER A 215 4.61 5.49 -21.96
C SER A 215 4.29 4.01 -21.78
N GLU A 216 4.57 3.15 -22.76
CA GLU A 216 4.41 1.69 -22.59
C GLU A 216 5.26 1.12 -21.44
N THR A 217 6.32 1.83 -21.05
CA THR A 217 7.29 1.40 -20.03
C THR A 217 7.21 2.21 -18.74
N GLU A 218 6.23 3.12 -18.61
CA GLU A 218 6.12 4.01 -17.45
C GLU A 218 4.66 4.32 -17.08
N LEU A 219 4.33 4.05 -15.82
CA LEU A 219 3.05 4.38 -15.19
C LEU A 219 3.31 5.30 -13.99
N SER A 220 2.62 6.44 -13.94
CA SER A 220 2.75 7.42 -12.88
C SER A 220 1.52 7.42 -11.97
N PHE A 221 1.79 7.47 -10.66
CA PHE A 221 0.85 7.61 -9.57
C PHE A 221 1.16 8.93 -8.87
N ARG A 222 0.19 9.84 -8.74
CA ARG A 222 0.40 11.13 -8.08
C ARG A 222 -0.63 11.33 -6.97
N ILE A 223 -0.14 11.42 -5.74
CA ILE A 223 -0.91 11.67 -4.53
C ILE A 223 -0.89 13.17 -4.26
N GLU A 224 -2.04 13.76 -3.97
CA GLU A 224 -2.19 15.16 -3.57
C GLU A 224 -3.26 15.29 -2.49
N ALA A 225 -3.21 16.36 -1.69
CA ALA A 225 -4.33 16.74 -0.83
C ALA A 225 -5.59 17.00 -1.68
N ALA A 226 -6.76 16.59 -1.16
CA ALA A 226 -8.06 16.74 -1.81
C ALA A 226 -8.60 18.18 -1.76
#